data_AF-A0A7K4F0G3-F1
#
_entry.id   AF-A0A7K4F0G3-F1
#
_cell.length_a   1.000
_cell.length_b   1.000
_cell.length_c   1.000
_cell.angle_alpha   90.00
_cell.angle_beta   90.00
_cell.angle_gamma   90.00
#
_symmetry.space_group_name_H-M   'P 1'
#
loop_
_entity.id
_entity.type
_entity.pdbx_description
1 polymer ?
#
loop_
_entity_poly.entity_id
_entity_poly.type
_entity_poly.pdbx_seq_one_letter_code
_entity_poly.pdbx_strand_id
1 'polypeptide(L)' 'SKKSTSISEIKKAVVYGNVLGSFAVEKYGLDGLLRIKNGDISKRIKIYEKMIRF' A
#
# COMPACT_ATOMS: atom_id res chain seq x y z
N SER A 1 -28.05 -1.78 -0.60
CA SER A 1 -26.84 -1.42 0.16
C SER A 1 -26.01 -0.46 -0.68
N LYS A 2 -26.18 0.85 -0.51
CA LYS A 2 -25.28 1.84 -1.14
C LYS A 2 -24.02 1.85 -0.29
N LYS A 3 -22.99 1.07 -0.67
CA LYS A 3 -21.66 1.18 -0.07
C LYS A 3 -21.20 2.61 -0.30
N SER A 4 -21.18 3.43 0.75
CA SER A 4 -20.69 4.80 0.69
C SER A 4 -19.18 4.74 0.47
N THR A 5 -18.74 4.64 -0.78
CA THR A 5 -17.32 4.77 -1.11
C THR A 5 -16.94 6.23 -0.86
N SER A 6 -16.57 6.53 0.37
CA SER A 6 -16.19 7.87 0.77
C SER A 6 -14.93 8.29 0.01
N ILE A 7 -14.78 9.59 -0.30
CA ILE A 7 -13.57 10.08 -0.98
C ILE A 7 -12.30 9.73 -0.19
N SER A 8 -12.40 9.67 1.14
CA SER A 8 -11.32 9.20 2.03
C SER A 8 -10.96 7.73 1.82
N GLU A 9 -11.93 6.84 1.62
CA GLU A 9 -11.67 5.43 1.28
C GLU A 9 -11.04 5.28 -0.11
N ILE A 10 -11.48 6.07 -1.09
CA ILE A 10 -10.87 6.09 -2.43
C ILE A 10 -9.41 6.53 -2.33
N LYS A 11 -9.12 7.60 -1.59
CA LYS A 11 -7.75 8.09 -1.36
C LYS A 11 -6.88 7.01 -0.70
N LYS A 12 -7.40 6.32 0.33
CA LYS A 12 -6.70 5.18 0.93
C LYS A 12 -6.43 4.11 -0.12
N ALA A 13 -7.43 3.67 -0.87
CA ALA A 13 -7.29 2.63 -1.87
C ALA A 13 -6.23 2.97 -2.95
N VAL A 14 -6.16 4.23 -3.39
CA VAL A 14 -5.14 4.71 -4.34
C VAL A 14 -3.74 4.61 -3.75
N VAL A 15 -3.54 4.99 -2.48
CA VAL A 15 -2.25 4.89 -1.79
C VAL A 15 -1.83 3.42 -1.64
N TYR A 16 -2.76 2.55 -1.25
CA TYR A 16 -2.52 1.11 -1.19
C TYR A 16 -2.14 0.53 -2.55
N GLY A 17 -2.86 0.91 -3.62
CA GLY A 17 -2.56 0.48 -4.99
C GLY A 17 -1.17 0.93 -5.46
N ASN A 18 -0.77 2.17 -5.13
CA ASN A 18 0.55 2.68 -5.47
C ASN A 18 1.67 1.92 -4.76
N VAL A 19 1.53 1.69 -3.45
CA VAL A 19 2.51 0.94 -2.64
C VAL A 19 2.63 -0.51 -3.13
N LEU A 20 1.51 -1.18 -3.37
CA LEU A 20 1.52 -2.56 -3.89
C LEU A 20 2.12 -2.63 -5.30
N GLY A 21 1.82 -1.64 -6.16
CA GLY A 21 2.42 -1.51 -7.47
C GLY A 21 3.94 -1.33 -7.41
N SER A 22 4.45 -0.55 -6.44
CA SER A 22 5.89 -0.38 -6.24
C SER A 22 6.55 -1.70 -5.85
N PHE A 23 5.94 -2.48 -4.95
CA PHE A 23 6.46 -3.79 -4.56
C PHE A 23 6.43 -4.81 -5.71
N ALA A 24 5.44 -4.73 -6.60
CA ALA A 24 5.34 -5.62 -7.75
C ALA A 24 6.46 -5.41 -8.78
N VAL A 25 7.03 -4.20 -8.88
CA VAL A 25 8.11 -3.87 -9.82
C VAL A 25 9.49 -3.76 -9.17
N GLU A 26 9.56 -3.57 -7.85
CA GLU A 26 10.83 -3.38 -7.12
C GLU A 26 11.73 -4.63 -7.13
N LYS A 27 11.19 -5.84 -7.31
CA LYS A 27 11.99 -7.07 -7.37
C LYS A 27 11.41 -8.08 -8.37
N TYR A 28 12.20 -8.43 -9.38
CA TYR A 28 11.93 -9.58 -10.25
C TYR A 28 11.98 -10.89 -9.45
N GLY A 29 10.96 -11.73 -9.58
CA GLY A 29 10.96 -13.12 -9.13
C GLY A 29 10.48 -13.38 -7.69
N LEU A 30 10.49 -14.65 -7.31
CA LEU A 30 9.97 -15.19 -6.03
C LEU A 30 10.70 -14.63 -4.79
N ASP A 31 11.93 -14.14 -4.95
CA ASP A 31 12.76 -13.55 -3.90
C ASP A 31 12.17 -12.26 -3.28
N GLY A 32 11.41 -11.49 -4.08
CA GLY A 32 10.69 -10.32 -3.59
C GLY A 32 9.52 -10.71 -2.70
N LEU A 33 8.74 -11.70 -3.14
CA LEU A 33 7.56 -12.21 -2.43
C LEU A 33 7.92 -12.99 -1.16
N LEU A 34 8.96 -13.81 -1.20
CA LEU A 34 9.40 -14.64 -0.07
C LEU A 34 10.05 -13.84 1.07
N ARG A 35 10.55 -12.62 0.80
CA ARG A 35 11.18 -11.75 1.81
C ARG A 35 10.25 -10.71 2.41
N ILE A 36 9.09 -10.43 1.81
CA ILE A 36 8.14 -9.46 2.35
C ILE A 36 7.36 -10.11 3.51
N LYS A 37 7.61 -9.64 4.74
CA LYS A 37 6.79 -10.00 5.90
C LYS A 37 5.69 -8.94 6.09
N ASN A 38 4.56 -9.35 6.68
CA ASN A 38 3.45 -8.44 7.00
C ASN A 38 3.92 -7.19 7.79
N GLY A 39 4.94 -7.33 8.65
CA GLY A 39 5.52 -6.21 9.38
C GLY A 39 6.23 -5.15 8.52
N ASP A 40 6.82 -5.55 7.38
CA ASP A 40 7.47 -4.62 6.45
C ASP A 40 6.43 -3.81 5.66
N ILE A 41 5.33 -4.44 5.28
CA ILE A 41 4.18 -3.78 4.63
C ILE A 41 3.60 -2.72 5.58
N SER A 42 3.35 -3.07 6.85
CA SER A 42 2.82 -2.12 7.85
C SER A 42 3.78 -0.96 8.12
N LYS A 43 5.10 -1.18 8.13
CA LYS A 43 6.10 -0.10 8.26
C LYS A 43 6.06 0.84 7.06
N ARG A 44 6.01 0.31 5.84
CA ARG A 44 5.97 1.11 4.60
C ARG A 44 4.70 1.96 4.54
N ILE A 45 3.54 1.39 4.88
CA ILE A 45 2.26 2.11 4.94
C ILE A 45 2.33 3.25 5.97
N LYS A 46 2.86 3.01 7.18
CA LYS A 46 3.01 4.07 8.21
C LYS A 46 3.89 5.24 7.75
N ILE A 47 4.96 4.96 7.00
CA ILE A 47 5.82 6.02 6.44
C ILE A 47 5.05 6.83 5.41
N TYR A 48 4.35 6.16 4.50
CA TYR A 48 3.50 6.82 3.52
C TYR A 48 2.44 7.68 4.22
N GLU A 49 1.66 7.13 5.15
CA GLU A 49 0.65 7.87 5.94
C GLU A 49 1.23 9.14 6.60
N LYS A 50 2.49 9.11 7.04
CA LYS A 50 3.16 10.27 7.64
C LYS A 50 3.61 11.32 6.61
N MET A 51 3.88 10.91 5.38
CA MET A 51 4.23 11.79 4.25
C MET A 51 3.00 12.40 3.57
N ILE A 52 1.88 11.68 3.51
CA ILE A 52 0.60 12.17 2.96
C ILE A 52 -0.29 12.86 4.01
N ARG A 53 0.30 13.49 5.04
CA ARG A 53 -0.46 14.33 5.99
C ARG A 53 -1.34 15.32 5.21
N PHE A 54 -2.65 15.13 5.32
CA PHE A 54 -3.65 16.16 5.02
C PHE A 54 -3.65 17.20 6.13
#